data_AF-A0AAU8PHJ5-F1
#
_entry.id   AF-A0AAU8PHJ5-F1
#
_cell.length_a   1.000
_cell.length_b   1.000
_cell.length_c   1.000
_cell.angle_alpha   90.00
_cell.angle_beta   90.00
_cell.angle_gamma   90.00
#
_symmetry.space_group_name_H-M   'P 1'
#
loop_
_entity.id
_entity.type
_entity.pdbx_description
1 polymer ?
#
loop_
_entity_poly.entity_id
_entity_poly.type
_entity_poly.pdbx_seq_one_letter_code
_entity_poly.pdbx_strand_id
1 'polypeptide(L)'
;MKPEKREIVLASVLGLLAGPCYILAGPERFLIWYAVVLGGGIFSTAHWLRDLKPSRSAWFTWLAWPVVMLTGAAVSLLVCGIGQKFLERW
;
A
#
# COMPACT_ATOMS: atom_id res chain seq x y z
N MET A 1 -4.15 -19.84 -4.69
CA MET A 1 -4.70 -18.58 -4.14
C MET A 1 -5.24 -17.76 -5.30
N LYS A 2 -6.45 -17.19 -5.21
CA LYS A 2 -7.03 -16.39 -6.30
C LYS A 2 -6.21 -15.11 -6.54
N PRO A 3 -6.08 -14.63 -7.79
CA PRO A 3 -5.34 -13.40 -8.12
C PRO A 3 -5.76 -12.20 -7.28
N GLU A 4 -7.07 -12.04 -7.05
CA GLU A 4 -7.64 -10.94 -6.28
C GLU A 4 -7.12 -10.93 -4.84
N LYS A 5 -7.03 -12.11 -4.22
CA LYS A 5 -6.51 -12.24 -2.87
C LYS A 5 -5.01 -11.91 -2.80
N ARG A 6 -4.25 -12.21 -3.87
CA ARG A 6 -2.82 -11.85 -3.94
C ARG A 6 -2.64 -10.34 -3.97
N GLU A 7 -3.44 -9.63 -4.77
CA GLU A 7 -3.39 -8.18 -4.88
C GLU A 7 -3.75 -7.46 -3.57
N ILE A 8 -4.76 -7.94 -2.85
CA ILE A 8 -5.13 -7.36 -1.55
C ILE A 8 -4.04 -7.62 -0.49
N VAL A 9 -3.43 -8.80 -0.50
CA VAL A 9 -2.29 -9.09 0.40
C VAL A 9 -1.11 -8.19 0.05
N LEU A 10 -0.82 -7.99 -1.23
CA LEU A 10 0.24 -7.11 -1.68
C LEU A 10 -0.01 -5.65 -1.25
N ALA A 11 -1.22 -5.13 -1.49
CA ALA A 11 -1.63 -3.79 -1.04
C ALA A 11 -1.48 -3.64 0.49
N SER A 12 -1.86 -4.67 1.26
CA SER A 12 -1.76 -4.67 2.72
C SER A 12 -0.30 -4.63 3.17
N VAL A 13 0.56 -5.47 2.58
CA VAL A 13 2.00 -5.50 2.91
C VAL A 13 2.65 -4.17 2.57
N LEU A 14 2.38 -3.61 1.39
CA LEU A 14 2.93 -2.33 0.96
C LEU A 14 2.43 -1.17 1.83
N GLY A 15 1.14 -1.17 2.20
CA GLY A 15 0.60 -0.22 3.17
C GLY A 15 1.32 -0.33 4.52
N LEU A 16 1.46 -1.54 5.06
CA LEU A 16 2.12 -1.76 6.35
C LEU A 16 3.62 -1.42 6.35
N LEU A 17 4.29 -1.44 5.20
CA LEU A 17 5.67 -1.00 5.06
C LEU A 17 5.84 0.53 5.11
N ALA A 18 4.76 1.30 4.95
CA ALA A 18 4.84 2.75 4.90
C ALA A 18 5.50 3.39 6.13
N GLY A 19 5.14 2.95 7.34
CA GLY A 19 5.71 3.44 8.59
C GLY A 19 7.22 3.19 8.70
N PRO A 20 7.70 1.94 8.58
CA PRO A 20 9.13 1.64 8.56
C PRO A 20 9.88 2.40 7.45
N CYS A 21 9.32 2.48 6.24
CA CYS A 21 9.93 3.23 5.14
C CYS A 21 10.01 4.73 5.44
N TYR A 22 8.99 5.30 6.07
CA TYR A 22 8.97 6.70 6.49
C TYR A 22 10.06 6.98 7.53
N ILE A 23 10.20 6.12 8.54
CA ILE A 23 11.23 6.25 9.58
C ILE A 23 12.64 6.17 8.96
N LEU A 24 12.89 5.17 8.10
CA LEU A 24 14.22 4.90 7.58
C LEU A 24 14.66 5.87 6.48
N ALA A 25 13.74 6.27 5.60
CA ALA A 25 14.08 7.06 4.42
C ALA A 25 13.79 8.56 4.59
N GLY A 26 13.00 8.93 5.60
CA GLY A 26 12.52 10.30 5.79
C GLY A 26 11.39 10.70 4.83
N PRO A 27 10.79 11.89 5.05
CA PRO A 27 9.53 12.28 4.39
C PRO A 27 9.65 12.43 2.87
N GLU A 28 10.72 13.01 2.35
CA GLU A 28 10.88 13.24 0.90
C GLU A 28 10.95 11.93 0.12
N ARG A 29 11.81 11.00 0.56
CA ARG A 29 11.99 9.70 -0.09
C ARG A 29 10.76 8.81 0.08
N PHE A 30 10.08 8.92 1.22
CA PHE A 30 8.82 8.24 1.45
C PHE A 30 7.74 8.66 0.45
N LEU A 31 7.56 9.96 0.21
CA LEU A 31 6.54 10.45 -0.72
C LEU A 31 6.79 9.95 -2.14
N ILE A 32 8.05 9.96 -2.58
CA ILE A 32 8.44 9.43 -3.90
C ILE A 32 8.15 7.92 -3.96
N TRP A 33 8.58 7.15 -2.96
CA TRP A 33 8.31 5.72 -2.90
C TRP A 33 6.81 5.42 -2.91
N TYR A 34 6.04 6.13 -2.09
CA TYR A 34 4.61 5.94 -1.96
C TYR A 34 3.87 6.24 -3.27
N ALA A 35 4.26 7.31 -3.97
CA ALA A 35 3.72 7.64 -5.29
C ALA A 35 4.04 6.56 -6.33
N VAL A 36 5.27 6.03 -6.35
CA VAL A 36 5.68 4.96 -7.27
C VAL A 36 4.93 3.67 -6.99
N VAL A 37 4.80 3.28 -5.71
CA VAL A 37 4.10 2.05 -5.34
C VAL A 37 2.61 2.16 -5.67
N LEU A 38 1.98 3.29 -5.33
CA LEU A 38 0.57 3.51 -5.58
C LEU A 38 0.26 3.57 -7.09
N GLY A 39 1.08 4.27 -7.86
CA GLY A 39 1.00 4.30 -9.32
C GLY A 39 1.24 2.92 -9.92
N GLY A 40 2.32 2.25 -9.53
CA GLY A 40 2.69 0.93 -10.02
C GLY A 40 1.61 -0.12 -9.78
N GLY A 41 0.97 -0.11 -8.60
CA GLY A 41 -0.12 -1.04 -8.30
C GLY A 41 -1.40 -0.77 -9.09
N ILE A 42 -1.77 0.51 -9.27
CA ILE A 42 -2.92 0.89 -10.11
C ILE A 42 -2.68 0.47 -11.56
N PHE A 43 -1.48 0.72 -12.11
CA PHE A 43 -1.14 0.36 -13.50
C PHE A 43 -0.95 -1.14 -13.70
N SER A 44 -0.34 -1.86 -12.75
CA SER A 44 -0.19 -3.31 -12.78
C SER A 44 -1.56 -3.99 -12.84
N THR A 45 -2.47 -3.54 -11.98
CA THR A 45 -3.82 -4.09 -11.93
C THR A 45 -4.65 -3.68 -13.15
N ALA A 46 -4.47 -2.46 -13.67
CA ALA A 46 -5.13 -2.02 -14.91
C ALA A 46 -4.64 -2.79 -16.15
N HIS A 47 -3.34 -3.09 -16.23
CA HIS A 47 -2.77 -3.93 -17.29
C HIS A 47 -3.36 -5.35 -17.22
N TRP A 48 -3.44 -5.94 -16.02
CA TRP A 48 -4.07 -7.24 -15.80
C TRP A 48 -5.56 -7.25 -16.16
N LEU A 49 -6.30 -6.17 -15.86
CA LEU A 49 -7.71 -6.03 -16.21
C LEU A 49 -7.93 -5.88 -17.73
N ARG A 50 -6.98 -5.31 -18.47
CA ARG A 50 -7.11 -5.08 -19.93
C ARG A 50 -7.15 -6.38 -20.72
N ASP A 51 -6.38 -7.39 -20.29
CA ASP A 51 -6.18 -8.61 -21.08
C ASP A 51 -7.24 -9.71 -20.82
N LEU A 52 -8.10 -9.56 -19.81
CA LEU A 52 -8.84 -10.71 -19.26
C LEU A 52 -10.38 -10.73 -19.35
N LYS A 53 -11.06 -9.79 -20.04
CA LYS A 53 -12.54 -9.63 -19.89
C LYS A 53 -12.93 -9.66 -18.40
N PRO A 54 -12.47 -8.66 -17.64
CA PRO A 54 -12.38 -8.76 -16.19
C PRO A 54 -13.75 -8.97 -15.53
N SER A 55 -13.80 -9.94 -14.63
CA SER A 55 -14.98 -10.17 -13.80
C SER A 55 -15.27 -8.95 -12.93
N ARG A 56 -16.51 -8.78 -12.47
CA ARG A 56 -16.85 -7.71 -11.50
C ARG A 56 -15.93 -7.72 -10.26
N SER A 57 -15.51 -8.90 -9.82
CA SER A 57 -14.60 -9.07 -8.67
C SER A 57 -13.24 -8.42 -8.90
N ALA A 58 -12.72 -8.50 -10.13
CA ALA A 58 -11.43 -7.91 -10.49
C ALA A 58 -11.49 -6.36 -10.42
N TRP A 59 -12.59 -5.76 -10.90
CA TRP A 59 -12.82 -4.32 -10.77
C TRP A 59 -12.97 -3.85 -9.33
N PHE A 60 -13.69 -4.60 -8.49
CA PHE A 60 -13.77 -4.29 -7.06
C PHE A 60 -12.42 -4.40 -6.37
N THR A 61 -11.60 -5.37 -6.75
CA THR A 61 -10.24 -5.52 -6.21
C THR A 61 -9.37 -4.32 -6.61
N TRP A 62 -9.46 -3.85 -7.85
CA TRP A 62 -8.76 -2.66 -8.32
C TRP A 62 -9.16 -1.39 -7.54
N LEU A 63 -10.45 -1.20 -7.28
CA LEU A 63 -10.94 -0.10 -6.44
C LEU A 63 -10.52 -0.24 -4.97
N ALA A 64 -10.50 -1.46 -4.44
CA ALA A 64 -10.10 -1.73 -3.07
C ALA A 64 -8.60 -1.53 -2.85
N TRP A 65 -7.77 -1.75 -3.88
CA TRP A 65 -6.32 -1.71 -3.80
C TRP A 65 -5.77 -0.40 -3.19
N PRO A 66 -6.06 0.81 -3.71
CA PRO A 66 -5.58 2.05 -3.12
C PRO A 66 -6.13 2.29 -1.71
N VAL A 67 -7.36 1.85 -1.42
CA VAL A 67 -7.98 1.99 -0.09
C VAL A 67 -7.26 1.13 0.93
N VAL A 68 -6.98 -0.14 0.60
CA VAL A 68 -6.27 -1.08 1.47
C VAL A 68 -4.83 -0.62 1.72
N MET A 69 -4.16 -0.10 0.69
CA MET A 69 -2.81 0.44 0.85
C MET A 69 -2.81 1.68 1.75
N LEU A 70 -3.74 2.62 1.54
CA LEU A 70 -3.89 3.82 2.37
C LEU A 70 -4.21 3.50 3.82
N THR A 71 -5.12 2.56 4.09
CA THR A 71 -5.45 2.17 5.46
C THR A 71 -4.28 1.49 6.14
N GLY A 72 -3.58 0.59 5.45
CA GLY A 72 -2.34 -0.01 5.94
C GLY A 72 -1.26 1.03 6.24
N ALA A 73 -1.11 2.02 5.36
CA ALA A 73 -0.15 3.11 5.53
C ALA A 73 -0.48 4.00 6.71
N ALA A 74 -1.75 4.39 6.87
CA ALA A 74 -2.20 5.19 7.99
C ALA A 74 -1.96 4.47 9.32
N VAL A 75 -2.32 3.18 9.42
CA VAL A 75 -2.08 2.37 10.61
C VAL A 75 -0.58 2.26 10.91
N SER A 76 0.23 1.95 9.89
CA SER A 76 1.68 1.80 10.04
C SER A 76 2.36 3.08 10.49
N LEU A 77 2.05 4.21 9.85
CA LEU A 77 2.57 5.53 10.22
C LEU A 77 2.16 5.93 11.64
N LEU A 78 0.91 5.65 12.05
CA LEU A 78 0.45 5.91 13.41
C LEU A 78 1.23 5.08 14.44
N VAL A 79 1.34 3.77 14.23
CA VAL A 79 2.07 2.87 15.14
C VAL A 79 3.54 3.25 15.23
N CYS A 80 4.19 3.48 14.08
CA CYS A 80 5.58 3.92 14.01
C CYS A 80 5.80 5.29 14.65
N GLY A 81 4.92 6.26 14.42
CA GLY A 81 5.00 7.59 15.01
C GLY A 81 4.78 7.59 16.52
N ILE A 82 3.86 6.77 17.02
CA ILE A 82 3.70 6.54 18.47
C ILE A 82 4.96 5.89 19.04
N GLY A 83 5.47 4.84 18.39
CA GLY A 83 6.69 4.15 18.79
C GLY A 83 7.91 5.06 18.88
N GLN A 84 8.13 5.92 17.88
CA GLN A 84 9.20 6.92 17.91
C GLN A 84 9.07 7.88 19.09
N LYS A 85 7.87 8.42 19.35
CA LYS A 85 7.62 9.30 20.49
C LYS A 85 7.89 8.64 21.84
N PHE A 86 7.64 7.33 21.97
CA PHE A 86 7.99 6.60 23.18
C PHE A 86 9.50 6.38 23.31
N LEU A 87 10.18 6.07 22.21
CA LEU A 87 11.64 5.89 22.16
C LEU A 87 12.41 7.18 22.48
N GLU A 88 11.97 8.33 21.96
CA GLU A 88 12.61 9.64 22.21
C GLU A 88 12.43 10.14 23.65
N ARG A 89 11.51 9.55 24.41
CA ARG A 89 11.16 9.97 25.77
C ARG A 89 11.95 9.23 26.86
N TRP A 90 12.75 8.23 26.47
CA TRP A 90 13.68 7.48 27.32
C TRP A 90 15.13 7.90 27.02
#